data_AF-A0A6I8NNV2-F1
#
_entry.id   AF-A0A6I8NNV2-F1
#
_cell.length_a   1.000
_cell.length_b   1.000
_cell.length_c   1.000
_cell.angle_alpha   90.00
_cell.angle_beta   90.00
_cell.angle_gamma   90.00
#
_symmetry.space_group_name_H-M   'P 1'
#
loop_
_entity.id
_entity.type
_entity.pdbx_description
1 polymer ?
#
loop_
_entity_poly.entity_id
_entity_poly.type
_entity_poly.pdbx_seq_one_letter_code
_entity_poly.pdbx_strand_id
1 'polypeptide(L)'
;MAVYPAALWEFVDLPTPPPVTVASQRAASHRPAHAAAGSAVSAMGAVTDDEVIRKRLLIDGDGAGDDRRINLLVKSFIKWCNAGSQEEGYSQYQRMLSTLSQCEFSMGKTLLVYDMNLREMENYEKIYKDIENNIAGAHEKIAECKKQILQAKRIRKNRQEYDALAKVIQYHPDRHETLKELDALGKELQHLSHIKESVEDKLELRRKQFHVLLSTIHELQQTLESPAASPPSLSLPPAQRQQQWPLAPGQEVAE
;
A
#
# COMPACT_ATOMS: atom_id res chain seq x y z
N MET A 1 -34.50 9.33 -14.09
CA MET A 1 -34.17 8.81 -12.75
C MET A 1 -32.67 8.72 -12.61
N ALA A 2 -32.16 9.23 -11.49
CA ALA A 2 -30.78 9.15 -10.98
C ALA A 2 -29.65 9.61 -11.92
N VAL A 3 -29.56 10.93 -12.07
CA VAL A 3 -28.33 11.65 -12.41
C VAL A 3 -27.40 11.56 -11.18
N TYR A 4 -26.22 10.95 -11.32
CA TYR A 4 -25.13 11.10 -10.34
C TYR A 4 -23.94 11.80 -11.00
N PRO A 5 -23.30 12.75 -10.28
CA PRO A 5 -22.59 13.84 -10.91
C PRO A 5 -21.13 13.50 -11.20
N ALA A 6 -20.62 14.14 -12.25
CA ALA A 6 -19.20 14.35 -12.48
C ALA A 6 -18.60 15.13 -11.31
N ALA A 7 -18.01 14.41 -10.35
CA ALA A 7 -17.13 15.00 -9.35
C ALA A 7 -15.77 15.22 -10.00
N LEU A 8 -15.45 16.49 -10.21
CA LEU A 8 -14.11 16.99 -10.46
C LEU A 8 -13.13 16.33 -9.48
N TRP A 9 -12.19 15.55 -10.00
CA TRP A 9 -10.91 15.37 -9.33
C TRP A 9 -10.02 16.53 -9.76
N GLU A 10 -10.40 17.72 -9.31
CA GLU A 10 -9.46 18.83 -9.24
C GLU A 10 -8.25 18.35 -8.45
N PHE A 11 -7.11 18.58 -9.08
CA PHE A 11 -5.78 18.45 -8.55
C PHE A 11 -5.68 19.35 -7.31
N VAL A 12 -6.03 18.80 -6.14
CA VAL A 12 -5.76 19.47 -4.87
C VAL A 12 -4.25 19.41 -4.68
N ASP A 13 -3.60 20.51 -5.03
CA ASP A 13 -2.27 20.88 -4.59
C ASP A 13 -2.20 20.73 -3.06
N LEU A 14 -1.70 19.59 -2.63
CA LEU A 14 -1.31 19.38 -1.25
C LEU A 14 -0.13 20.33 -0.99
N PRO A 15 -0.18 21.19 0.05
CA PRO A 15 0.90 22.11 0.32
C PRO A 15 2.19 21.32 0.51
N THR A 16 3.14 21.56 -0.38
CA THR A 16 4.49 21.01 -0.27
C THR A 16 5.06 21.45 1.08
N PRO A 17 5.52 20.52 1.93
CA PRO A 17 6.18 20.92 3.16
C PRO A 17 7.46 21.68 2.79
N PRO A 18 7.81 22.75 3.54
CA PRO A 18 9.04 23.51 3.26
C PRO A 18 10.26 22.59 3.35
N PRO A 19 11.31 22.86 2.56
CA PRO A 19 12.51 22.03 2.56
C PRO A 19 13.14 22.07 3.94
N VAL A 20 13.09 20.95 4.66
CA VAL A 20 13.92 20.75 5.84
C VAL A 20 15.33 20.55 5.31
N THR A 21 16.17 21.58 5.50
CA THR A 21 17.60 21.57 5.20
C THR A 21 18.29 20.54 6.09
N VAL A 22 18.23 19.27 5.70
CA VAL A 22 19.11 18.25 6.25
C VAL A 22 20.43 18.42 5.53
N ALA A 23 21.38 19.06 6.21
CA ALA A 23 22.79 19.07 5.84
C ALA A 23 23.31 17.63 5.87
N SER A 24 23.08 16.90 4.78
CA SER A 24 23.69 15.61 4.50
C SER A 24 24.95 15.88 3.69
N GLN A 25 26.05 16.11 4.40
CA GLN A 25 27.38 16.03 3.79
C GLN A 25 27.65 14.56 3.46
N ARG A 26 27.34 14.21 2.22
CA ARG A 26 27.80 12.99 1.56
C ARG A 26 29.18 13.30 0.99
N ALA A 27 30.24 13.05 1.75
CA ALA A 27 31.58 13.02 1.20
C ALA A 27 31.91 11.61 0.74
N ALA A 28 32.28 11.52 -0.54
CA ALA A 28 32.49 10.31 -1.29
C ALA A 28 33.56 9.39 -0.70
N SER A 29 33.26 8.10 -0.68
CA SER A 29 34.24 7.04 -0.57
C SER A 29 35.10 7.00 -1.84
N HIS A 30 36.22 7.73 -1.85
CA HIS A 30 37.35 7.38 -2.70
C HIS A 30 38.19 6.33 -1.98
N ARG A 31 38.28 5.14 -2.58
CA ARG A 31 39.37 4.19 -2.32
C ARG A 31 40.69 4.82 -2.80
N PRO A 32 41.78 4.69 -2.04
CA PRO A 32 43.05 4.41 -2.66
C PRO A 32 43.66 3.14 -2.06
N ALA A 33 44.27 2.36 -2.96
CA ALA A 33 45.15 1.27 -2.62
C ALA A 33 46.58 1.79 -2.35
N HIS A 34 47.29 1.01 -1.54
CA HIS A 34 48.75 0.90 -1.44
C HIS A 34 49.59 1.87 -0.59
N ALA A 35 50.38 1.21 0.27
CA ALA A 35 51.79 1.46 0.61
C ALA A 35 52.16 2.42 1.75
N ALA A 36 52.58 1.78 2.86
CA ALA A 36 53.80 2.05 3.63
C ALA A 36 54.33 3.49 3.72
N ALA A 37 54.23 4.08 4.91
CA ALA A 37 55.31 4.80 5.58
C ALA A 37 54.85 5.18 7.00
N GLY A 38 55.68 4.91 8.00
CA GLY A 38 55.36 5.17 9.40
C GLY A 38 55.22 6.65 9.73
N SER A 39 54.49 6.94 10.81
CA SER A 39 54.82 8.05 11.68
C SER A 39 54.16 7.86 13.04
N ALA A 40 55.00 7.65 14.05
CA ALA A 40 54.65 7.61 15.45
C ALA A 40 54.52 9.04 15.99
N VAL A 41 53.31 9.59 16.08
CA VAL A 41 52.94 10.78 16.88
C VAL A 41 51.41 10.69 17.01
N SER A 42 50.75 10.49 18.15
CA SER A 42 50.84 11.25 19.39
C SER A 42 50.23 10.42 20.53
N ALA A 43 51.08 9.76 21.33
CA ALA A 43 50.72 9.27 22.64
C ALA A 43 51.21 10.31 23.65
N MET A 44 50.49 11.41 23.81
CA MET A 44 50.82 12.42 24.81
C MET A 44 49.58 13.22 25.22
N GLY A 45 49.17 13.05 26.48
CA GLY A 45 48.66 14.17 27.27
C GLY A 45 47.15 14.32 27.43
N ALA A 46 46.32 13.31 27.17
CA ALA A 46 44.99 13.28 27.75
C ALA A 46 45.04 12.33 28.94
N VAL A 47 45.15 12.87 30.16
CA VAL A 47 44.60 12.13 31.31
C VAL A 47 43.14 11.95 30.93
N THR A 48 42.75 10.74 30.52
CA THR A 48 41.37 10.49 30.10
C THR A 48 40.47 10.86 31.27
N ASP A 49 39.28 11.40 31.04
CA ASP A 49 38.38 11.79 32.14
C ASP A 49 38.22 10.63 33.14
N ASP A 50 38.20 9.38 32.65
CA ASP A 50 38.23 8.17 33.47
C ASP A 50 39.44 8.07 34.40
N GLU A 51 40.61 8.52 33.98
CA GLU A 51 41.84 8.52 34.78
C GLU A 51 41.88 9.68 35.78
N VAL A 52 41.29 10.84 35.45
CA VAL A 52 41.05 11.94 36.41
C VAL A 52 40.04 11.51 37.47
N ILE A 53 38.91 10.92 37.05
CA ILE A 53 37.85 10.42 37.91
C ILE A 53 38.39 9.31 38.81
N ARG A 54 39.17 8.37 38.26
CA ARG A 54 39.82 7.30 39.05
C ARG A 54 40.80 7.86 40.07
N LYS A 55 41.66 8.82 39.70
CA LYS A 55 42.58 9.47 40.65
C LYS A 55 41.83 10.26 41.73
N ARG A 56 40.74 10.93 41.36
CA ARG A 56 39.90 11.67 42.30
C ARG A 56 39.19 10.74 43.29
N LEU A 57 38.60 9.65 42.80
CA LEU A 57 37.99 8.61 43.62
C LEU A 57 39.01 7.89 44.51
N LEU A 58 40.26 7.70 44.07
CA LEU A 58 41.31 7.15 44.92
C LEU A 58 41.76 8.13 46.03
N ILE A 59 41.77 9.44 45.75
CA ILE A 59 42.18 10.46 46.72
C ILE A 59 41.06 10.74 47.75
N ASP A 60 39.80 10.78 47.30
CA ASP A 60 38.63 11.04 48.16
C ASP A 60 38.02 9.74 48.75
N GLY A 61 38.29 8.58 48.16
CA GLY A 61 37.73 7.27 48.54
C GLY A 61 38.64 6.40 49.40
N ASP A 62 39.94 6.74 49.49
CA ASP A 62 40.75 6.27 50.61
C ASP A 62 40.39 7.16 51.80
N GLY A 63 39.92 6.58 52.90
CA GLY A 63 39.43 7.27 54.09
C GLY A 63 40.48 8.12 54.83
N ALA A 64 41.48 8.67 54.14
CA ALA A 64 42.56 9.50 54.65
C ALA A 64 42.08 10.71 55.47
N GLY A 65 40.86 11.20 55.20
CA GLY A 65 40.21 12.21 56.04
C GLY A 65 39.75 11.67 57.40
N ASP A 66 39.10 10.50 57.40
CA ASP A 66 38.54 9.88 58.59
C ASP A 66 39.62 9.18 59.44
N ASP A 67 40.57 8.47 58.82
CA ASP A 67 41.75 7.91 59.51
C ASP A 67 42.57 9.01 60.18
N ARG A 68 42.79 10.14 59.49
CA ARG A 68 43.44 11.32 60.09
C ARG A 68 42.63 11.88 61.26
N ARG A 69 41.30 11.93 61.16
CA ARG A 69 40.43 12.41 62.25
C ARG A 69 40.44 11.48 63.45
N ILE A 70 40.39 10.17 63.25
CA ILE A 70 40.50 9.15 64.30
C ILE A 70 41.88 9.24 64.97
N ASN A 71 42.95 9.35 64.19
CA ASN A 71 44.30 9.55 64.72
C ASN A 71 44.44 10.85 65.53
N LEU A 72 43.76 11.93 65.13
CA LEU A 72 43.71 13.18 65.90
C LEU A 72 42.92 13.03 67.20
N LEU A 73 41.79 12.31 67.18
CA LEU A 73 41.00 12.00 68.37
C LEU A 73 41.83 11.21 69.39
N VAL A 74 42.54 10.17 68.95
CA VAL A 74 43.44 9.36 69.79
C VAL A 74 44.57 10.21 70.38
N LYS A 75 45.22 11.06 69.59
CA LYS A 75 46.25 11.98 70.08
C LYS A 75 45.69 13.01 71.08
N SER A 76 44.46 13.50 70.86
CA SER A 76 43.78 14.43 71.76
C SER A 76 43.43 13.76 73.09
N PHE A 77 42.99 12.50 73.05
CA PHE A 77 42.72 11.69 74.24
C PHE A 77 43.99 11.47 75.08
N ILE A 78 45.10 11.05 74.46
CA ILE A 78 46.38 10.87 75.16
C ILE A 78 46.87 12.18 75.80
N LYS A 79 46.71 13.32 75.11
CA LYS A 79 47.05 14.64 75.67
C LYS A 79 46.17 15.03 76.84
N TRP A 80 44.88 14.70 76.78
CA TRP A 80 43.94 14.95 77.87
C TRP A 80 44.28 14.14 79.12
N CYS A 81 44.65 12.86 78.97
CA CYS A 81 45.09 12.00 80.09
C CYS A 81 46.37 12.51 80.78
N ASN A 82 47.22 13.24 80.08
CA ASN A 82 48.47 13.79 80.58
C ASN A 82 48.38 15.31 80.88
N ALA A 83 47.18 15.87 81.03
CA ALA A 83 47.01 17.30 81.29
C ALA A 83 47.54 17.66 82.69
N GLY A 84 48.40 18.70 82.77
CA GLY A 84 49.04 19.13 84.03
C GLY A 84 48.18 20.08 84.88
N SER A 85 47.11 20.62 84.31
CA SER A 85 46.19 21.55 84.96
C SER A 85 44.73 21.24 84.60
N GLN A 86 43.81 21.57 85.50
CA GLN A 86 42.36 21.39 85.31
C GLN A 86 41.83 22.24 84.13
N GLU A 87 42.37 23.42 83.91
CA GLU A 87 41.97 24.31 82.80
C GLU A 87 42.41 23.74 81.44
N GLU A 88 43.64 23.23 81.35
CA GLU A 88 44.15 22.55 80.17
C GLU A 88 43.35 21.27 79.87
N GLY A 89 43.07 20.48 80.91
CA GLY A 89 42.23 19.28 80.80
C GLY A 89 40.84 19.59 80.25
N TYR A 90 40.18 20.65 80.73
CA TYR A 90 38.87 21.05 80.22
C TYR A 90 38.92 21.46 78.74
N SER A 91 39.94 22.22 78.33
CA SER A 91 40.10 22.64 76.92
C SER A 91 40.35 21.46 75.97
N GLN A 92 41.14 20.47 76.38
CA GLN A 92 41.41 19.26 75.59
C GLN A 92 40.18 18.35 75.53
N TYR A 93 39.40 18.27 76.60
CA TYR A 93 38.13 17.54 76.63
C TYR A 93 37.12 18.10 75.63
N GLN A 94 36.93 19.43 75.60
CA GLN A 94 36.03 20.08 74.64
C GLN A 94 36.48 19.87 73.19
N ARG A 95 37.79 19.91 72.93
CA ARG A 95 38.36 19.61 71.62
C ARG A 95 38.08 18.15 71.21
N MET A 96 38.26 17.21 72.14
CA MET A 96 37.99 15.79 71.92
C MET A 96 36.51 15.55 71.57
N LEU A 97 35.57 16.15 72.31
CA LEU A 97 34.14 16.07 72.01
C LEU A 97 33.81 16.63 70.62
N SER A 98 34.41 17.77 70.25
CA SER A 98 34.22 18.35 68.92
C SER A 98 34.77 17.47 67.79
N THR A 99 35.91 16.81 68.01
CA THR A 99 36.44 15.85 67.03
C THR A 99 35.61 14.57 66.95
N LEU A 100 35.02 14.11 68.06
CA LEU A 100 34.15 12.94 68.09
C LEU A 100 32.85 13.19 67.30
N SER A 101 32.18 14.32 67.55
CA SER A 101 30.94 14.67 66.82
C SER A 101 31.18 14.80 65.31
N GLN A 102 32.36 15.28 64.92
CA GLN A 102 32.78 15.32 63.52
C GLN A 102 32.98 13.93 62.90
N CYS A 103 33.48 12.95 63.66
CA CYS A 103 33.62 11.56 63.21
C CYS A 103 32.25 10.91 63.04
N GLU A 104 31.35 11.09 64.01
CA GLU A 104 29.97 10.60 63.94
C GLU A 104 29.22 11.17 62.73
N PHE A 105 29.36 12.47 62.47
CA PHE A 105 28.77 13.11 61.30
C PHE A 105 29.33 12.54 59.98
N SER A 106 30.64 12.33 59.90
CA SER A 106 31.30 11.74 58.72
C SER A 106 30.76 10.33 58.44
N MET A 107 30.66 9.50 59.48
CA MET A 107 30.11 8.15 59.39
C MET A 107 28.66 8.15 58.87
N GLY A 108 27.80 9.01 59.45
CA GLY A 108 26.41 9.15 58.99
C GLY A 108 26.32 9.60 57.54
N LYS A 109 27.18 10.52 57.11
CA LYS A 109 27.25 10.96 55.70
C LYS A 109 27.62 9.80 54.77
N THR A 110 28.60 8.98 55.13
CA THR A 110 29.03 7.83 54.30
C THR A 110 27.91 6.81 54.10
N LEU A 111 27.12 6.53 55.14
CA LEU A 111 25.95 5.65 55.02
C LEU A 111 24.89 6.22 54.07
N LEU A 112 24.59 7.52 54.17
CA LEU A 112 23.62 8.17 53.27
C LEU A 112 24.10 8.17 51.80
N VAL A 113 25.39 8.37 51.57
CA VAL A 113 26.00 8.28 50.23
C VAL A 113 25.93 6.85 49.71
N TYR A 114 26.17 5.85 50.56
CA TYR A 114 26.02 4.45 50.20
C TYR A 114 24.57 4.11 49.79
N ASP A 115 23.58 4.53 50.58
CA ASP A 115 22.16 4.31 50.27
C ASP A 115 21.72 5.05 49.00
N MET A 116 22.30 6.22 48.73
CA MET A 116 22.09 6.95 47.48
C MET A 116 22.67 6.16 46.29
N ASN A 117 23.91 5.68 46.39
CA ASN A 117 24.56 4.88 45.34
C ASN A 117 23.79 3.59 45.05
N LEU A 118 23.23 2.94 46.08
CA LEU A 118 22.39 1.74 45.90
C LEU A 118 21.15 2.05 45.05
N ARG A 119 20.46 3.15 45.37
CA ARG A 119 19.30 3.61 44.59
C ARG A 119 19.68 4.02 43.16
N GLU A 120 20.84 4.62 42.96
CA GLU A 120 21.35 4.94 41.62
C GLU A 120 21.64 3.68 40.82
N MET A 121 22.25 2.65 41.41
CA MET A 121 22.48 1.36 40.75
C MET A 121 21.17 0.70 40.30
N GLU A 122 20.15 0.68 41.16
CA GLU A 122 18.81 0.17 40.81
C GLU A 122 18.18 0.95 39.66
N ASN A 123 18.32 2.28 39.66
CA ASN A 123 17.83 3.14 38.59
C ASN A 123 18.55 2.86 37.27
N TYR A 124 19.87 2.69 37.29
CA TYR A 124 20.61 2.33 36.07
C TYR A 124 20.19 0.96 35.54
N GLU A 125 20.02 -0.05 36.40
CA GLU A 125 19.53 -1.36 35.97
C GLU A 125 18.15 -1.27 35.30
N LYS A 126 17.26 -0.44 35.85
CA LYS A 126 15.95 -0.18 35.23
C LYS A 126 16.09 0.48 33.85
N ILE A 127 16.92 1.51 33.74
CA ILE A 127 17.17 2.19 32.46
C ILE A 127 17.75 1.22 31.43
N TYR A 128 18.66 0.32 31.84
CA TYR A 128 19.20 -0.71 30.95
C TYR A 128 18.09 -1.61 30.40
N LYS A 129 17.22 -2.13 31.27
CA LYS A 129 16.09 -2.97 30.85
C LYS A 129 15.12 -2.22 29.93
N ASP A 130 14.85 -0.95 30.22
CA ASP A 130 13.99 -0.11 29.38
C ASP A 130 14.60 0.11 27.98
N ILE A 131 15.92 0.32 27.91
CA ILE A 131 16.64 0.44 26.64
C ILE A 131 16.58 -0.87 25.86
N GLU A 132 16.84 -2.02 26.51
CA GLU A 132 16.74 -3.34 25.87
C GLU A 132 15.35 -3.60 25.29
N ASN A 133 14.30 -3.31 26.06
CA ASN A 133 12.91 -3.43 25.61
C ASN A 133 12.61 -2.51 24.43
N ASN A 134 13.09 -1.27 24.46
CA ASN A 134 12.94 -0.32 23.35
C ASN A 134 13.66 -0.79 22.08
N ILE A 135 14.86 -1.36 22.21
CA ILE A 135 15.63 -1.94 21.10
C ILE A 135 14.86 -3.13 20.51
N ALA A 136 14.36 -4.04 21.35
CA ALA A 136 13.56 -5.18 20.90
C ALA A 136 12.29 -4.72 20.15
N GLY A 137 11.57 -3.74 20.70
CA GLY A 137 10.40 -3.16 20.04
C GLY A 137 10.73 -2.43 18.73
N ALA A 138 11.89 -1.78 18.63
CA ALA A 138 12.36 -1.18 17.38
C ALA A 138 12.66 -2.24 16.31
N HIS A 139 13.29 -3.36 16.69
CA HIS A 139 13.51 -4.49 15.77
C HIS A 139 12.21 -5.09 15.25
N GLU A 140 11.19 -5.24 16.10
CA GLU A 140 9.87 -5.70 15.68
C GLU A 140 9.22 -4.74 14.68
N LYS A 141 9.23 -3.43 14.96
CA LYS A 141 8.73 -2.40 14.03
C LYS A 141 9.44 -2.44 12.68
N ILE A 142 10.75 -2.63 12.67
CA ILE A 142 11.52 -2.78 11.43
C ILE A 142 11.08 -4.02 10.65
N ALA A 143 10.87 -5.15 11.34
CA ALA A 143 10.39 -6.37 10.69
C ALA A 143 8.99 -6.18 10.08
N GLU A 144 8.10 -5.48 10.78
CA GLU A 144 6.76 -5.18 10.30
C GLU A 144 6.78 -4.21 9.11
N CYS A 145 7.53 -3.11 9.18
CA CYS A 145 7.71 -2.20 8.04
C CYS A 145 8.28 -2.90 6.81
N LYS A 146 9.17 -3.88 6.98
CA LYS A 146 9.69 -4.73 5.88
C LYS A 146 8.60 -5.59 5.23
N LYS A 147 7.62 -6.09 6.00
CA LYS A 147 6.48 -6.82 5.42
C LYS A 147 5.56 -5.86 4.65
N GLN A 148 5.25 -4.71 5.24
CA GLN A 148 4.36 -3.71 4.64
C GLN A 148 4.92 -3.17 3.31
N ILE A 149 6.23 -2.89 3.23
CA ILE A 149 6.84 -2.43 1.97
C ILE A 149 6.76 -3.49 0.87
N LEU A 150 6.90 -4.79 1.19
CA LEU A 150 6.76 -5.86 0.21
C LEU A 150 5.32 -5.96 -0.30
N GLN A 151 4.34 -5.84 0.60
CA GLN A 151 2.93 -5.81 0.24
C GLN A 151 2.59 -4.59 -0.63
N ALA A 152 3.05 -3.41 -0.24
CA ALA A 152 2.84 -2.16 -1.00
C ALA A 152 3.46 -2.25 -2.40
N LYS A 153 4.66 -2.84 -2.54
CA LYS A 153 5.29 -3.10 -3.85
C LYS A 153 4.45 -4.04 -4.71
N ARG A 154 3.88 -5.10 -4.12
CA ARG A 154 2.98 -6.02 -4.83
C ARG A 154 1.74 -5.30 -5.33
N ILE A 155 1.08 -4.52 -4.47
CA ILE A 155 -0.11 -3.74 -4.83
C ILE A 155 0.21 -2.76 -5.97
N ARG A 156 1.34 -2.06 -5.89
CA ARG A 156 1.80 -1.15 -6.95
C ARG A 156 2.00 -1.88 -8.28
N LYS A 157 2.63 -3.06 -8.26
CA LYS A 157 2.82 -3.86 -9.48
C LYS A 157 1.48 -4.26 -10.09
N ASN A 158 0.55 -4.77 -9.26
CA ASN A 158 -0.78 -5.15 -9.73
C ASN A 158 -1.53 -3.95 -10.33
N ARG A 159 -1.44 -2.77 -9.71
CA ARG A 159 -2.03 -1.54 -10.24
C ARG A 159 -1.45 -1.16 -11.61
N GLN A 160 -0.14 -1.29 -11.78
CA GLN A 160 0.50 -1.06 -13.08
C GLN A 160 0.05 -2.07 -14.15
N GLU A 161 -0.12 -3.34 -13.78
CA GLU A 161 -0.66 -4.37 -14.67
C GLU A 161 -2.11 -4.04 -15.09
N TYR A 162 -2.96 -3.59 -14.15
CA TYR A 162 -4.32 -3.13 -14.46
C TYR A 162 -4.33 -1.88 -15.36
N ASP A 163 -3.50 -0.88 -15.07
CA ASP A 163 -3.41 0.34 -15.89
C ASP A 163 -2.92 0.02 -17.31
N ALA A 164 -1.98 -0.93 -17.46
CA ALA A 164 -1.50 -1.38 -18.75
C ALA A 164 -2.61 -2.09 -19.55
N LEU A 165 -3.37 -3.00 -18.91
CA LEU A 165 -4.52 -3.66 -19.55
C LEU A 165 -5.63 -2.67 -19.90
N ALA A 166 -5.93 -1.71 -19.02
CA ALA A 166 -6.92 -0.68 -19.28
C ALA A 166 -6.56 0.17 -20.51
N LYS A 167 -5.28 0.52 -20.69
CA LYS A 167 -4.80 1.20 -21.90
C LYS A 167 -5.01 0.36 -23.16
N VAL A 168 -4.74 -0.95 -23.09
CA VAL A 168 -4.99 -1.85 -24.23
C VAL A 168 -6.48 -1.89 -24.57
N ILE A 169 -7.35 -2.00 -23.55
CA ILE A 169 -8.80 -2.02 -23.72
C ILE A 169 -9.31 -0.71 -24.34
N GLN A 170 -8.75 0.44 -23.98
CA GLN A 170 -9.13 1.74 -24.54
C GLN A 170 -8.85 1.91 -26.04
N TYR A 171 -7.96 1.09 -26.63
CA TYR A 171 -7.78 1.10 -28.10
C TYR A 171 -8.93 0.42 -28.83
N HIS A 172 -9.74 -0.40 -28.14
CA HIS A 172 -10.92 -1.03 -28.71
C HIS A 172 -12.14 -0.12 -28.57
N PRO A 173 -13.07 -0.14 -29.55
CA PRO A 173 -14.29 0.66 -29.49
C PRO A 173 -15.17 0.24 -28.33
N ASP A 174 -16.07 1.14 -27.92
CA ASP A 174 -16.95 0.86 -26.80
C ASP A 174 -17.88 -0.32 -27.11
N ARG A 175 -18.07 -1.16 -26.08
CA ARG A 175 -18.88 -2.38 -26.22
C ARG A 175 -20.33 -2.06 -26.49
N HIS A 176 -20.88 -1.01 -25.89
CA HIS A 176 -22.29 -0.68 -26.05
C HIS A 176 -22.56 -0.14 -27.46
N GLU A 177 -21.67 0.71 -27.97
CA GLU A 177 -21.74 1.23 -29.34
C GLU A 177 -21.67 0.10 -30.38
N THR A 178 -20.69 -0.79 -30.26
CA THR A 178 -20.54 -1.94 -31.18
C THR A 178 -21.73 -2.90 -31.16
N LEU A 179 -22.34 -3.12 -30.00
CA LEU A 179 -23.58 -3.93 -29.90
C LEU A 179 -24.77 -3.26 -30.59
N LYS A 180 -24.89 -1.93 -30.47
CA LYS A 180 -25.96 -1.16 -31.12
C LYS A 180 -25.83 -1.18 -32.65
N GLU A 181 -24.61 -1.02 -33.16
CA GLU A 181 -24.33 -1.14 -34.60
C GLU A 181 -24.63 -2.56 -35.12
N LEU A 182 -24.27 -3.59 -34.35
CA LEU A 182 -24.55 -4.98 -34.70
C LEU A 182 -26.04 -5.28 -34.77
N ASP A 183 -26.84 -4.76 -33.82
CA ASP A 183 -28.30 -4.87 -33.86
C ASP A 183 -28.91 -4.14 -35.07
N ALA A 184 -28.40 -2.94 -35.40
CA ALA A 184 -28.83 -2.20 -36.58
C ALA A 184 -28.52 -2.94 -37.89
N LEU A 185 -27.27 -3.41 -38.07
CA LEU A 185 -26.89 -4.23 -39.22
C LEU A 185 -27.71 -5.53 -39.28
N GLY A 186 -28.00 -6.15 -38.13
CA GLY A 186 -28.83 -7.35 -38.06
C GLY A 186 -30.24 -7.13 -38.62
N LYS A 187 -30.88 -6.01 -38.27
CA LYS A 187 -32.19 -5.62 -38.80
C LYS A 187 -32.13 -5.31 -40.29
N GLU A 188 -31.10 -4.61 -40.75
CA GLU A 188 -30.91 -4.31 -42.16
C GLU A 188 -30.71 -5.59 -42.99
N LEU A 189 -29.94 -6.54 -42.48
CA LEU A 189 -29.71 -7.83 -43.13
C LEU A 189 -31.00 -8.65 -43.23
N GLN A 190 -31.80 -8.69 -42.16
CA GLN A 190 -33.14 -9.30 -42.20
C GLN A 190 -34.05 -8.63 -43.23
N HIS A 191 -34.04 -7.30 -43.30
CA HIS A 191 -34.82 -6.55 -44.27
C HIS A 191 -34.41 -6.86 -45.72
N LEU A 192 -33.10 -6.85 -46.00
CA LEU A 192 -32.56 -7.20 -47.32
C LEU A 192 -32.85 -8.65 -47.69
N SER A 193 -32.82 -9.58 -46.72
CA SER A 193 -33.21 -10.97 -46.94
C SER A 193 -34.67 -11.08 -47.39
N HIS A 194 -35.58 -10.36 -46.74
CA HIS A 194 -36.99 -10.33 -47.15
C HIS A 194 -37.20 -9.73 -48.54
N ILE A 195 -36.47 -8.68 -48.88
CA ILE A 195 -36.53 -8.08 -50.23
C ILE A 195 -36.02 -9.09 -51.27
N LYS A 196 -34.89 -9.76 -50.99
CA LYS A 196 -34.33 -10.77 -51.88
C LYS A 196 -35.34 -11.89 -52.15
N GLU A 197 -35.93 -12.44 -51.09
CA GLU A 197 -36.96 -13.49 -51.20
C GLU A 197 -38.16 -13.01 -52.03
N SER A 198 -38.65 -11.79 -51.77
CA SER A 198 -39.74 -11.19 -52.56
C SER A 198 -39.41 -11.03 -54.05
N VAL A 199 -38.16 -10.70 -54.37
CA VAL A 199 -37.71 -10.57 -55.77
C VAL A 199 -37.54 -11.94 -56.42
N GLU A 200 -37.01 -12.92 -55.69
CA GLU A 200 -36.93 -14.32 -56.15
C GLU A 200 -38.32 -14.89 -56.46
N ASP A 201 -39.30 -14.65 -55.59
CA ASP A 201 -40.71 -15.04 -55.81
C ASP A 201 -41.29 -14.39 -57.07
N LYS A 202 -41.04 -13.09 -57.28
CA LYS A 202 -41.47 -12.38 -58.49
C LYS A 202 -40.82 -12.96 -59.74
N LEU A 203 -39.52 -13.26 -59.67
CA LEU A 203 -38.77 -13.84 -60.79
C LEU A 203 -39.31 -15.23 -61.14
N GLU A 204 -39.58 -16.05 -60.13
CA GLU A 204 -40.16 -17.39 -60.28
C GLU A 204 -41.57 -17.33 -60.87
N LEU A 205 -42.39 -16.38 -60.42
CA LEU A 205 -43.70 -16.11 -61.02
C LEU A 205 -43.57 -15.74 -62.51
N ARG A 206 -42.62 -14.87 -62.88
CA ARG A 206 -42.37 -14.51 -64.29
C ARG A 206 -41.90 -15.73 -65.09
N ARG A 207 -41.01 -16.58 -64.56
CA ARG A 207 -40.60 -17.83 -65.21
C ARG A 207 -41.80 -18.73 -65.51
N LYS A 208 -42.70 -18.90 -64.54
CA LYS A 208 -43.95 -19.67 -64.70
C LYS A 208 -44.85 -19.05 -65.79
N GLN A 209 -45.03 -17.73 -65.78
CA GLN A 209 -45.80 -17.02 -66.81
C GLN A 209 -45.21 -17.19 -68.22
N PHE A 210 -43.88 -17.07 -68.36
CA PHE A 210 -43.19 -17.33 -69.62
C PHE A 210 -43.36 -18.77 -70.10
N HIS A 211 -43.28 -19.75 -69.19
CA HIS A 211 -43.49 -21.16 -69.53
C HIS A 211 -44.90 -21.40 -70.07
N VAL A 212 -45.94 -20.85 -69.42
CA VAL A 212 -47.33 -20.92 -69.91
C VAL A 212 -47.43 -20.31 -71.31
N LEU A 213 -46.85 -19.13 -71.54
CA LEU A 213 -46.86 -18.49 -72.85
C LEU A 213 -46.12 -19.31 -73.92
N LEU A 214 -45.02 -19.97 -73.56
CA LEU A 214 -44.29 -20.85 -74.48
C LEU A 214 -45.14 -22.08 -74.86
N SER A 215 -45.83 -22.67 -73.88
CA SER A 215 -46.73 -23.82 -74.10
C SER A 215 -47.90 -23.45 -75.00
N THR A 216 -48.55 -22.30 -74.80
CA THR A 216 -49.64 -21.85 -75.68
C THR A 216 -49.15 -21.56 -77.10
N ILE A 217 -47.95 -20.99 -77.27
CA ILE A 217 -47.34 -20.85 -78.59
C ILE A 217 -47.14 -22.22 -79.25
N HIS A 218 -46.64 -23.21 -78.50
CA HIS A 218 -46.43 -24.55 -79.04
C HIS A 218 -47.74 -25.25 -79.42
N GLU A 219 -48.78 -25.12 -78.60
CA GLU A 219 -50.14 -25.62 -78.90
C GLU A 219 -50.71 -24.95 -80.16
N LEU A 220 -50.55 -23.64 -80.32
CA LEU A 220 -50.98 -22.91 -81.52
C LEU A 220 -50.19 -23.35 -82.77
N GLN A 221 -48.87 -23.53 -82.65
CA GLN A 221 -48.05 -24.09 -83.72
C GLN A 221 -48.53 -25.50 -84.11
N GLN A 222 -48.80 -26.37 -83.13
CA GLN A 222 -49.30 -27.72 -83.36
C GLN A 222 -50.69 -27.72 -84.01
N THR A 223 -51.53 -26.74 -83.69
CA THR A 223 -52.84 -26.53 -84.33
C THR A 223 -52.70 -26.04 -85.79
N LEU A 224 -51.69 -25.23 -86.09
CA LEU A 224 -51.37 -24.74 -87.44
C LEU A 224 -50.67 -25.80 -88.31
N GLU A 225 -49.88 -26.68 -87.72
CA GLU A 225 -49.18 -27.79 -88.40
C GLU A 225 -50.11 -28.99 -88.68
N SER A 226 -51.27 -29.04 -88.04
CA SER A 226 -52.35 -30.02 -88.28
C SER A 226 -53.16 -29.62 -89.53
N PRO A 227 -53.05 -30.32 -90.68
CA PRO A 227 -53.86 -30.02 -91.85
C PRO A 227 -55.31 -30.44 -91.62
N ALA A 228 -56.22 -29.63 -92.16
CA ALA A 228 -57.66 -29.78 -92.09
C ALA A 228 -58.17 -31.20 -92.42
N ALA A 229 -59.03 -31.75 -91.56
CA ALA A 229 -60.03 -32.75 -91.91
C ALA A 229 -61.34 -32.49 -91.14
N SER A 230 -62.27 -31.85 -91.85
CA SER A 230 -63.76 -31.89 -91.78
C SER A 230 -64.53 -32.17 -90.46
N PRO A 231 -65.61 -31.41 -90.16
CA PRO A 231 -66.53 -31.68 -89.04
C PRO A 231 -67.55 -32.78 -89.41
N PRO A 232 -68.20 -33.45 -88.42
CA PRO A 232 -69.63 -33.16 -88.26
C PRO A 232 -70.24 -33.35 -86.84
N SER A 233 -71.41 -32.71 -86.71
CA SER A 233 -72.62 -33.10 -85.97
C SER A 233 -72.82 -32.74 -84.48
N LEU A 234 -73.97 -32.07 -84.29
CA LEU A 234 -74.69 -31.71 -83.08
C LEU A 234 -75.11 -32.93 -82.23
N SER A 235 -74.95 -32.83 -80.91
CA SER A 235 -75.87 -33.40 -79.92
C SER A 235 -75.72 -32.76 -78.53
N LEU A 236 -76.76 -32.04 -78.07
CA LEU A 236 -77.16 -31.90 -76.65
C LEU A 236 -77.75 -33.24 -76.16
N PRO A 237 -77.87 -33.61 -74.85
CA PRO A 237 -78.14 -32.80 -73.63
C PRO A 237 -77.49 -33.42 -72.34
N PRO A 238 -78.01 -33.35 -71.07
CA PRO A 238 -78.85 -32.37 -70.35
C PRO A 238 -78.19 -31.80 -69.06
N ALA A 239 -78.90 -30.87 -68.41
CA ALA A 239 -78.56 -30.16 -67.18
C ALA A 239 -78.45 -31.01 -65.89
N GLN A 240 -77.47 -30.69 -65.03
CA GLN A 240 -77.53 -30.90 -63.57
C GLN A 240 -76.87 -29.73 -62.80
N ARG A 241 -77.74 -28.81 -62.35
CA ARG A 241 -77.89 -28.24 -60.98
C ARG A 241 -76.68 -28.19 -60.02
N GLN A 242 -76.41 -26.96 -59.56
CA GLN A 242 -75.92 -26.47 -58.23
C GLN A 242 -74.65 -27.13 -57.66
N GLN A 243 -73.60 -26.39 -57.29
CA GLN A 243 -73.46 -25.50 -56.11
C GLN A 243 -72.13 -24.70 -56.32
N GLN A 244 -71.77 -23.60 -55.67
CA GLN A 244 -72.35 -22.55 -54.85
C GLN A 244 -71.15 -21.60 -54.64
N TRP A 245 -71.37 -20.30 -54.83
CA TRP A 245 -70.35 -19.25 -54.67
C TRP A 245 -70.07 -19.00 -53.18
N PRO A 246 -68.83 -18.90 -52.69
CA PRO A 246 -68.56 -18.23 -51.43
C PRO A 246 -68.23 -16.76 -51.70
N LEU A 247 -69.08 -15.91 -51.13
CA LEU A 247 -68.86 -14.49 -50.92
C LEU A 247 -67.62 -14.27 -50.06
N ALA A 248 -66.93 -13.16 -50.31
CA ALA A 248 -66.00 -12.58 -49.35
C ALA A 248 -66.69 -12.26 -48.01
N PRO A 249 -65.96 -12.32 -46.88
CA PRO A 249 -66.26 -11.47 -45.75
C PRO A 249 -65.18 -10.40 -45.58
N GLY A 250 -65.64 -9.17 -45.37
CA GLY A 250 -64.83 -8.10 -44.79
C GLY A 250 -64.67 -8.28 -43.28
N GLN A 251 -63.64 -7.60 -42.77
CA GLN A 251 -63.44 -7.05 -41.42
C GLN A 251 -63.94 -7.84 -40.19
N GLU A 252 -63.01 -8.17 -39.30
CA GLU A 252 -63.23 -8.02 -37.86
C GLU A 252 -61.95 -7.56 -37.16
N VAL A 253 -62.15 -6.66 -36.20
CA VAL A 253 -61.19 -5.95 -35.34
C VAL A 253 -61.24 -6.61 -33.96
N ALA A 254 -60.08 -6.88 -33.34
CA ALA A 254 -59.78 -7.12 -31.90
C ALA A 254 -58.52 -8.01 -31.81
N GLU A 255 -57.45 -7.79 -31.03
CA GLU A 255 -57.06 -6.87 -29.95
C GLU A 255 -55.61 -6.39 -30.18
#